data_AF-A0A1E5GRD7-F1
#
_entry.id   AF-A0A1E5GRD7-F1
#
_cell.length_a   1.000
_cell.length_b   1.000
_cell.length_c   1.000
_cell.angle_alpha   90.00
_cell.angle_beta   90.00
_cell.angle_gamma   90.00
#
_symmetry.space_group_name_H-M   'P 1'
#
loop_
_entity.id
_entity.type
_entity.pdbx_description
1 polymer ?
#
loop_
_entity_poly.entity_id
_entity_poly.type
_entity_poly.pdbx_seq_one_letter_code
_entity_poly.pdbx_strand_id
1 'polypeptide(L)'
;MKKRNSIIIVGLCLLVFLGVGGKYYMGEKEKELIEIERQSIVILKQTFSDIKEVKIEKTGHNKATGSYRMFVEVINNIGESVKFTYSFWKERDEIGSYGIVNTNVQKEGITDSKVKVTYSDGKEGEI
;
A
#
# COMPACT_ATOMS: atom_id res chain seq x y z
N MET A 1 -1.13 20.97 55.71
CA MET A 1 -0.51 21.20 54.38
C MET A 1 -0.25 19.88 53.67
N LYS A 2 -1.16 19.37 52.83
CA LYS A 2 -0.92 18.18 51.97
C LYS A 2 -1.80 18.28 50.71
N LYS A 3 -1.35 19.02 49.69
CA LYS A 3 -1.98 19.10 48.36
C LYS A 3 -0.95 19.10 47.23
N ARG A 4 0.25 18.54 47.45
CA ARG A 4 1.36 18.59 46.48
C ARG A 4 1.65 17.26 45.77
N ASN A 5 1.00 16.16 46.16
CA ASN A 5 1.25 14.83 45.58
C ASN A 5 0.25 14.41 44.49
N SER A 6 -0.93 15.03 44.39
CA SER A 6 -1.94 14.64 43.38
C SER A 6 -1.65 15.17 41.96
N ILE A 7 -0.94 16.29 41.83
CA ILE A 7 -0.62 16.87 40.51
C ILE A 7 0.45 16.04 39.78
N ILE A 8 1.38 15.43 40.54
CA ILE A 8 2.47 14.61 39.99
C ILE A 8 1.93 13.29 39.42
N ILE A 9 0.91 12.70 40.05
CA ILE A 9 0.32 11.41 39.63
C ILE A 9 -0.49 11.57 38.33
N VAL A 10 -1.23 12.69 38.18
CA VAL A 10 -2.03 12.96 36.96
C VAL A 10 -1.12 13.25 35.75
N GLY A 11 -0.03 14.01 35.95
CA GLY A 11 0.95 14.27 34.90
C GLY A 11 1.67 13.01 34.42
N LEU A 12 1.97 12.07 35.33
CA LEU A 12 2.62 10.81 34.99
C LEU A 12 1.68 9.86 34.23
N CYS A 13 0.39 9.81 34.58
CA CYS A 13 -0.58 8.97 33.86
C CYS A 13 -0.82 9.44 32.41
N LEU A 14 -0.84 10.75 32.16
CA LEU A 14 -1.00 11.30 30.80
C LEU A 14 0.16 10.96 29.86
N LEU A 15 1.40 10.90 30.38
CA LEU A 15 2.58 10.55 29.57
C LEU A 15 2.60 9.08 29.13
N VAL A 16 2.02 8.17 29.93
CA VAL A 16 1.95 6.73 29.60
C VAL A 16 0.98 6.48 28.43
N PHE A 17 -0.14 7.21 28.35
CA PHE A 17 -1.07 7.09 27.22
C PHE A 17 -0.52 7.63 25.90
N LEU A 18 0.27 8.71 25.95
CA LEU A 18 0.89 9.28 24.75
C LEU A 18 2.02 8.41 24.18
N GLY A 19 2.80 7.75 25.05
CA GLY A 19 3.93 6.90 24.64
C GLY A 19 3.53 5.58 23.98
N VAL A 20 2.42 4.96 24.41
CA VAL A 20 1.93 3.69 23.87
C VAL A 20 1.03 3.91 22.64
N GLY A 21 0.20 4.96 22.66
CA GLY A 21 -0.73 5.26 21.56
C GLY A 21 -0.03 5.57 20.23
N GLY A 22 1.11 6.27 20.26
CA GLY A 22 1.85 6.64 19.05
C GLY A 22 2.41 5.44 18.26
N LYS A 23 2.99 4.45 18.96
CA LYS A 23 3.53 3.24 18.32
C LYS A 23 2.44 2.34 17.75
N TYR A 24 1.32 2.21 18.47
CA TYR A 24 0.19 1.41 18.01
C TYR A 24 -0.45 2.00 16.74
N TYR A 25 -0.68 3.32 16.72
CA TYR A 25 -1.28 4.03 15.59
C TYR A 25 -0.42 4.00 14.32
N MET A 26 0.90 4.06 14.44
CA MET A 26 1.82 3.87 13.30
C MET A 26 1.69 2.47 12.70
N GLY A 27 1.57 1.44 13.56
CA GLY A 27 1.38 0.06 13.11
C GLY A 27 0.04 -0.17 12.40
N GLU A 28 -1.03 0.50 12.81
CA GLU A 28 -2.32 0.43 12.11
C GLU A 28 -2.27 1.07 10.72
N LYS A 29 -1.62 2.23 10.58
CA LYS A 29 -1.44 2.89 9.28
C LYS A 29 -0.61 2.08 8.30
N GLU A 30 0.45 1.45 8.78
CA GLU A 30 1.27 0.56 7.96
C GLU A 30 0.44 -0.62 7.47
N LYS A 31 -0.31 -1.29 8.34
CA LYS A 31 -1.21 -2.38 7.96
C LYS A 31 -2.27 -1.95 6.94
N GLU A 32 -2.87 -0.77 7.14
CA GLU A 32 -3.86 -0.24 6.19
C GLU A 32 -3.24 0.00 4.82
N LEU A 33 -2.02 0.56 4.77
CA LEU A 33 -1.31 0.79 3.53
C LEU A 33 -1.03 -0.53 2.78
N ILE A 34 -0.58 -1.56 3.49
CA ILE A 34 -0.32 -2.88 2.90
C ILE A 34 -1.61 -3.52 2.36
N GLU A 35 -2.74 -3.34 3.06
CA GLU A 35 -4.03 -3.82 2.55
C GLU A 35 -4.45 -3.09 1.27
N ILE A 36 -4.25 -1.77 1.19
CA ILE A 36 -4.51 -0.98 -0.02
C ILE A 36 -3.62 -1.45 -1.18
N GLU A 37 -2.35 -1.69 -0.92
CA GLU A 37 -1.39 -2.24 -1.89
C GLU A 37 -1.81 -3.63 -2.39
N ARG A 38 -2.26 -4.50 -1.48
CA ARG A 38 -2.79 -5.83 -1.83
C ARG A 38 -4.01 -5.71 -2.74
N GLN A 39 -4.99 -4.90 -2.37
CA GLN A 39 -6.21 -4.68 -3.16
C GLN A 39 -5.89 -4.09 -4.53
N SER A 40 -4.98 -3.12 -4.61
CA SER A 40 -4.61 -2.52 -5.88
C SER A 40 -3.97 -3.53 -6.84
N ILE A 41 -3.21 -4.50 -6.33
CA ILE A 41 -2.62 -5.58 -7.14
C ILE A 41 -3.69 -6.58 -7.60
N VAL A 42 -4.69 -6.88 -6.78
CA VAL A 42 -5.85 -7.70 -7.20
C VAL A 42 -6.52 -7.06 -8.43
N ILE A 43 -6.70 -5.74 -8.44
CA ILE A 43 -7.26 -5.05 -9.60
C ILE A 43 -6.25 -5.00 -10.76
N LEU A 44 -4.97 -4.78 -10.47
CA LEU A 44 -3.92 -4.76 -11.49
C LEU A 44 -3.86 -6.07 -12.30
N LYS A 45 -3.99 -7.23 -11.65
CA LYS A 45 -4.02 -8.54 -12.32
C LYS A 45 -5.32 -8.81 -13.09
N GLN A 46 -6.38 -8.05 -12.84
CA GLN A 46 -7.60 -8.07 -13.67
C GLN A 46 -7.49 -7.13 -14.89
N THR A 47 -6.51 -6.24 -14.90
CA THR A 47 -6.28 -5.26 -15.98
C THR A 47 -5.19 -5.70 -16.96
N PHE A 48 -4.11 -6.30 -16.46
CA PHE A 48 -3.02 -6.78 -17.30
C PHE A 48 -2.81 -8.31 -17.20
N SER A 49 -2.62 -8.94 -18.34
CA SER A 49 -2.32 -10.36 -18.46
C SER A 49 -0.84 -10.66 -18.24
N ASP A 50 -0.52 -11.93 -18.02
CA ASP A 50 0.85 -12.45 -18.00
C ASP A 50 1.76 -11.85 -16.91
N ILE A 51 1.17 -11.32 -15.82
CA ILE A 51 1.93 -10.79 -14.68
C ILE A 51 2.52 -11.95 -13.88
N LYS A 52 3.84 -11.89 -13.65
CA LYS A 52 4.56 -12.84 -12.79
C LYS A 52 4.86 -12.25 -11.42
N GLU A 53 5.36 -11.02 -11.39
CA GLU A 53 5.82 -10.35 -10.17
C GLU A 53 5.50 -8.85 -10.21
N VAL A 54 5.14 -8.30 -9.05
CA VAL A 54 4.90 -6.87 -8.84
C VAL A 54 5.69 -6.39 -7.64
N LYS A 55 6.47 -5.33 -7.82
CA LYS A 55 7.19 -4.66 -6.73
C LYS A 55 6.63 -3.25 -6.57
N ILE A 56 6.19 -2.93 -5.37
CA ILE A 56 5.71 -1.59 -5.03
C ILE A 56 6.88 -0.79 -4.45
N GLU A 57 7.29 0.25 -5.15
CA GLU A 57 8.36 1.13 -4.68
C GLU A 57 7.85 2.09 -3.60
N LYS A 58 6.65 2.62 -3.80
CA LYS A 58 5.96 3.51 -2.85
C LYS A 58 4.50 3.71 -3.26
N THR A 59 3.74 4.20 -2.30
CA THR A 59 2.33 4.55 -2.48
C THR A 59 2.11 6.00 -2.05
N GLY A 60 1.56 6.82 -2.96
CA GLY A 60 1.15 8.19 -2.67
C GLY A 60 -0.36 8.26 -2.43
N HIS A 61 -0.83 9.06 -1.47
CA HIS A 61 -2.27 9.27 -1.25
C HIS A 61 -2.65 10.72 -1.59
N ASN A 62 -3.55 10.89 -2.56
CA ASN A 62 -4.16 12.19 -2.84
C ASN A 62 -5.41 12.34 -1.97
N LYS A 63 -5.30 13.10 -0.87
CA LYS A 63 -6.40 13.32 0.09
C LYS A 63 -7.60 14.08 -0.51
N ALA A 64 -7.39 14.89 -1.55
CA ALA A 64 -8.47 15.65 -2.15
C ALA A 64 -9.43 14.76 -2.95
N THR A 65 -8.89 13.71 -3.57
CA THR A 65 -9.67 12.75 -4.34
C THR A 65 -9.94 11.46 -3.54
N GLY A 66 -9.07 11.08 -2.62
CA GLY A 66 -9.07 9.76 -1.99
C GLY A 66 -8.38 8.68 -2.83
N SER A 67 -7.76 9.04 -3.96
CA SER A 67 -7.06 8.09 -4.82
C SER A 67 -5.63 7.83 -4.34
N TYR A 68 -5.18 6.60 -4.49
CA TYR A 68 -3.81 6.17 -4.25
C TYR A 68 -3.05 6.12 -5.57
N ARG A 69 -1.88 6.74 -5.62
CA ARG A 69 -0.95 6.63 -6.75
C ARG A 69 0.08 5.56 -6.43
N MET A 70 0.03 4.48 -7.20
CA MET A 70 0.92 3.34 -7.04
C MET A 70 2.14 3.53 -7.93
N PHE A 71 3.34 3.29 -7.39
CA PHE A 71 4.60 3.26 -8.14
C PHE A 71 5.09 1.83 -8.14
N VAL A 72 5.08 1.20 -9.32
CA VAL A 72 5.32 -0.24 -9.43
C VAL A 72 6.36 -0.56 -10.47
N GLU A 73 7.07 -1.66 -10.24
CA GLU A 73 7.74 -2.46 -11.26
C GLU A 73 6.92 -3.73 -11.47
N VAL A 74 6.53 -4.00 -12.71
CA VAL A 74 5.83 -5.23 -13.09
C VAL A 74 6.76 -6.06 -13.96
N ILE A 75 6.83 -7.36 -13.69
CA ILE A 75 7.60 -8.34 -14.45
C ILE A 75 6.61 -9.36 -15.02
N ASN A 76 6.69 -9.62 -16.33
CA ASN A 76 5.83 -10.59 -17.00
C ASN A 76 6.41 -12.02 -16.96
N ASN A 77 5.65 -12.98 -17.47
CA ASN A 77 6.01 -14.40 -17.49
C ASN A 77 7.30 -14.71 -18.28
N ILE A 78 7.68 -13.87 -19.24
CA ILE A 78 8.91 -14.03 -20.03
C ILE A 78 10.11 -13.27 -19.45
N GLY A 79 9.91 -12.57 -18.32
CA GLY A 79 10.98 -11.88 -17.59
C GLY A 79 11.25 -10.44 -18.02
N GLU A 80 10.43 -9.86 -18.90
CA GLU A 80 10.49 -8.43 -19.21
C GLU A 80 9.89 -7.63 -18.05
N SER A 81 10.49 -6.49 -17.72
CA SER A 81 10.01 -5.61 -16.67
C SER A 81 9.72 -4.19 -17.16
N VAL A 82 8.77 -3.53 -16.49
CA VAL A 82 8.46 -2.11 -16.74
C VAL A 82 8.10 -1.42 -15.43
N LYS A 83 8.58 -0.19 -15.28
CA LYS A 83 8.20 0.71 -14.19
C LYS A 83 7.17 1.71 -14.67
N PHE A 84 6.07 1.84 -13.95
CA PHE A 84 5.03 2.82 -14.27
C PHE A 84 4.22 3.20 -13.03
N THR A 85 3.30 4.14 -13.21
CA THR A 85 2.35 4.53 -12.16
C THR A 85 0.92 4.36 -12.62
N TYR A 86 0.06 3.96 -11.69
CA TYR A 86 -1.38 3.95 -11.88
C TYR A 86 -2.10 4.55 -10.67
N SER A 87 -3.32 5.04 -10.88
CA SER A 87 -4.21 5.49 -9.80
C SER A 87 -5.16 4.36 -9.40
N PHE A 88 -5.33 4.16 -8.10
CA PHE A 88 -6.22 3.17 -7.51
C PHE A 88 -7.19 3.86 -6.55
N TRP A 89 -8.47 3.50 -6.62
CA TRP A 89 -9.51 4.03 -5.75
C TRP A 89 -10.05 2.90 -4.88
N LYS A 90 -9.58 2.84 -3.63
CA LYS A 90 -9.95 1.80 -2.64
C LYS A 90 -11.46 1.58 -2.54
N GLU A 91 -12.24 2.65 -2.38
CA GLU A 91 -13.70 2.56 -2.19
C GLU A 91 -14.47 2.13 -3.44
N ARG A 92 -13.81 2.08 -4.60
CA ARG A 92 -14.40 1.70 -5.90
C ARG A 92 -13.80 0.42 -6.48
N ASP A 93 -12.75 -0.12 -5.86
CA ASP A 93 -11.98 -1.25 -6.36
C ASP A 93 -11.59 -1.10 -7.84
N GLU A 94 -11.17 0.10 -8.23
CA GLU A 94 -10.87 0.41 -9.65
C GLU A 94 -9.49 1.06 -9.84
N ILE A 95 -8.88 0.75 -10.99
CA ILE A 95 -7.77 1.55 -11.52
C ILE A 95 -8.37 2.70 -12.32
N GLY A 96 -8.09 3.94 -11.92
CA GLY A 96 -8.65 5.12 -12.59
C GLY A 96 -7.87 5.53 -13.84
N SER A 97 -6.54 5.47 -13.78
CA SER A 97 -5.66 5.91 -14.86
C SER A 97 -4.30 5.24 -14.76
N TYR A 98 -3.73 4.83 -15.89
CA TYR A 98 -2.36 4.33 -15.99
C TYR A 98 -1.68 4.88 -17.24
N GLY A 99 -0.36 5.07 -17.18
CA GLY A 99 0.44 5.38 -18.36
C GLY A 99 0.97 4.11 -19.01
N ILE A 100 0.84 3.98 -20.33
CA ILE A 100 1.48 2.90 -21.10
C ILE A 100 2.93 3.26 -21.38
N VAL A 101 3.85 2.43 -20.89
CA VAL A 101 5.30 2.55 -21.06
C VAL A 101 5.85 1.39 -21.90
N ASN A 102 5.35 0.17 -21.68
CA ASN A 102 5.73 -1.01 -22.46
C ASN A 102 4.51 -1.91 -22.67
N THR A 103 4.05 -2.02 -23.92
CA THR A 103 2.87 -2.80 -24.32
C THR A 103 3.06 -4.33 -24.21
N ASN A 104 4.30 -4.82 -24.16
CA ASN A 104 4.57 -6.26 -23.97
C ASN A 104 4.36 -6.71 -22.52
N VAL A 105 4.55 -5.78 -21.56
CA VAL A 105 4.32 -6.04 -20.13
C VAL A 105 2.94 -5.52 -19.71
N GLN A 106 2.51 -4.36 -20.21
CA GLN A 106 1.19 -3.77 -19.95
C GLN A 106 0.19 -4.21 -21.01
N LYS A 107 0.12 -5.52 -21.24
CA LYS A 107 -0.80 -6.16 -22.16
C LYS A 107 -2.15 -6.34 -21.47
N GLU A 108 -3.20 -5.75 -22.03
CA GLU A 108 -4.54 -5.86 -21.45
C GLU A 108 -5.02 -7.30 -21.39
N GLY A 109 -5.66 -7.66 -20.28
CA GLY A 109 -6.21 -8.99 -20.03
C GLY A 109 -6.16 -9.36 -18.55
N ILE A 110 -6.44 -10.63 -18.25
CA ILE A 110 -6.49 -11.13 -16.88
C ILE A 110 -5.29 -12.06 -16.65
N THR A 111 -4.67 -11.93 -15.49
CA THR A 111 -3.69 -12.89 -14.97
C THR A 111 -4.36 -13.78 -13.94
N ASP A 112 -4.65 -15.03 -14.30
CA ASP A 112 -5.26 -16.01 -13.38
C ASP A 112 -4.24 -16.68 -12.43
N SER A 113 -2.96 -16.71 -12.82
CA SER A 113 -1.89 -17.26 -12.01
C SER A 113 -1.66 -16.43 -10.75
N LYS A 114 -1.04 -17.06 -9.74
CA LYS A 114 -0.53 -16.32 -8.58
C LYS A 114 0.57 -15.36 -9.01
N VAL A 115 0.54 -14.17 -8.44
CA VAL A 115 1.52 -13.10 -8.65
C VAL A 115 2.38 -12.97 -7.40
N LYS A 116 3.71 -13.01 -7.57
CA LYS A 116 4.64 -12.67 -6.48
C LYS A 116 4.59 -11.17 -6.23
N VAL A 117 4.53 -10.76 -4.97
CA VAL A 117 4.45 -9.35 -4.59
C VAL A 117 5.57 -8.99 -3.63
N THR A 118 6.20 -7.84 -3.85
CA THR A 118 7.01 -7.13 -2.84
C THR A 118 6.30 -5.82 -2.52
N TYR A 119 5.86 -5.66 -1.28
CA TYR A 119 5.16 -4.47 -0.79
C TYR A 119 6.15 -3.32 -0.49
N SER A 120 5.64 -2.11 -0.28
CA SER A 120 6.49 -0.94 -0.02
C SER A 120 7.25 -1.00 1.32
N ASP A 121 6.81 -1.85 2.26
CA ASP A 121 7.51 -2.14 3.51
C ASP A 121 8.63 -3.20 3.34
N GLY A 122 8.82 -3.72 2.12
CA GLY A 122 9.81 -4.73 1.78
C GLY A 122 9.41 -6.17 2.08
N LYS A 123 8.20 -6.42 2.63
CA LYS A 123 7.70 -7.78 2.83
C LYS A 123 7.27 -8.38 1.49
N GLU A 124 7.37 -9.71 1.40
CA GLU A 124 6.93 -10.46 0.23
C GLU A 124 5.59 -11.17 0.49
N GLY A 125 4.82 -11.42 -0.57
CA GLY A 125 3.59 -12.18 -0.54
C GLY A 125 3.19 -12.74 -1.90
N GLU A 126 2.01 -13.37 -1.94
CA GLU A 126 1.40 -13.89 -3.17
C GLU A 126 -0.08 -13.46 -3.24
N ILE A 127 -0.54 -13.16 -4.46
CA ILE A 127 -1.93 -12.78 -4.78
C ILE A 127 -2.46 -13.53 -5.99
#